data_AF-A0A3P2A4F8-F1
#
_entry.id   AF-A0A3P2A4F8-F1
#
_cell.length_a   1.000
_cell.length_b   1.000
_cell.length_c   1.000
_cell.angle_alpha   90.00
_cell.angle_beta   90.00
_cell.angle_gamma   90.00
#
_symmetry.space_group_name_H-M   'P 1'
#
loop_
_entity.id
_entity.type
_entity.pdbx_description
1 polymer ?
#
loop_
_entity_poly.entity_id
_entity_poly.type
_entity_poly.pdbx_seq_one_letter_code
_entity_poly.pdbx_strand_id
1 'polypeptide(L)'
;MSYDLAELAAFAPYIWWKTTEEALEFPDRLIAQVMNRGTYADVCRLLELVGEGTLLHVLQNAEIGQFTERSWAYWHYRLTDIPLGKVPPMPERKYHD
;
A
#
# COMPACT_ATOMS: atom_id res chain seq x y z
N MET A 1 4.79 -10.73 8.65
CA MET A 1 5.65 -10.62 7.45
C MET A 1 6.97 -10.00 7.90
N SER A 2 8.13 -10.43 7.39
CA SER A 2 9.44 -9.95 7.84
C SER A 2 10.16 -9.18 6.73
N TYR A 3 10.25 -7.85 6.87
CA TYR A 3 11.07 -6.94 6.07
C TYR A 3 11.77 -5.95 7.00
N ASP A 4 12.83 -5.32 6.54
CA ASP A 4 13.61 -4.38 7.35
C ASP A 4 12.90 -3.02 7.47
N LEU A 5 12.51 -2.65 8.69
CA LEU A 5 11.89 -1.35 8.98
C LEU A 5 12.85 -0.18 8.76
N ALA A 6 14.16 -0.38 8.91
CA ALA A 6 15.15 0.65 8.65
C ALA A 6 15.23 0.98 7.16
N GLU A 7 15.09 -0.02 6.28
CA GLU A 7 14.99 0.22 4.84
C GLU A 7 13.66 0.86 4.45
N LEU A 8 12.56 0.48 5.11
CA LEU A 8 11.25 1.08 4.89
C LEU A 8 11.23 2.58 5.25
N ALA A 9 12.10 3.02 6.18
CA ALA A 9 12.23 4.41 6.58
C ALA A 9 12.54 5.35 5.41
N ALA A 10 13.17 4.85 4.34
CA ALA A 10 13.45 5.63 3.13
C ALA A 10 12.17 6.18 2.45
N PHE A 11 11.01 5.55 2.71
CA PHE A 11 9.73 5.98 2.16
C PHE A 11 8.95 6.92 3.06
N ALA A 12 9.41 7.20 4.30
CA ALA A 12 8.71 8.08 5.23
C ALA A 12 8.24 9.44 4.66
N PRO A 13 8.95 10.08 3.70
CA PRO A 13 8.46 11.32 3.06
C PRO A 13 7.09 11.21 2.37
N TYR A 14 6.63 10.00 2.03
CA TYR A 14 5.27 9.78 1.52
C TYR A 14 4.17 10.12 2.55
N ILE A 15 4.52 10.21 3.84
CA ILE A 15 3.70 10.71 4.94
C ILE A 15 4.35 11.99 5.51
N TRP A 16 4.36 13.05 4.70
CA TRP A 16 5.09 14.30 5.01
C TRP A 16 4.63 15.05 6.28
N TRP A 17 3.44 14.74 6.81
CA TRP A 17 2.91 15.36 8.04
C TRP A 17 3.29 14.60 9.32
N LYS A 18 4.13 13.57 9.23
CA LYS A 18 4.62 12.76 10.35
C LYS A 18 6.14 12.72 10.37
N THR A 19 6.73 12.43 11.53
CA THR A 19 8.15 12.06 11.59
C THR A 19 8.36 10.66 11.01
N THR A 20 9.61 10.30 10.74
CA THR A 20 9.98 8.95 10.28
C THR A 20 9.53 7.88 11.27
N GLU A 21 9.75 8.10 12.56
CA GLU A 21 9.38 7.18 13.63
C GLU A 21 7.86 6.97 13.68
N GLU A 22 7.08 8.06 13.65
CA GLU A 22 5.61 8.02 13.61
C GLU A 22 5.05 7.35 12.35
N ALA A 23 5.75 7.47 11.21
CA ALA A 23 5.35 6.81 9.97
C ALA A 23 5.60 5.29 10.06
N LEU A 24 6.69 4.87 10.71
CA LEU A 24 7.05 3.48 10.91
C LEU A 24 6.19 2.74 11.94
N GLU A 25 5.46 3.46 12.81
CA GLU A 25 4.42 2.86 13.66
C GLU A 25 3.27 2.23 12.85
N PHE A 26 3.07 2.69 11.61
CA PHE A 26 2.00 2.22 10.71
C PHE A 26 2.58 1.82 9.35
N PRO A 27 3.37 0.73 9.28
CA PRO A 27 4.10 0.37 8.08
C PRO A 27 3.18 0.07 6.89
N ASP A 28 2.03 -0.57 7.12
CA ASP A 28 1.04 -0.86 6.07
C ASP A 28 0.51 0.42 5.42
N ARG A 29 0.30 1.48 6.21
CA ARG A 29 -0.14 2.78 5.69
C ARG A 29 0.96 3.41 4.85
N LEU A 30 2.22 3.30 5.26
CA LEU A 30 3.36 3.79 4.50
C LEU A 30 3.50 3.05 3.16
N ILE A 31 3.40 1.73 3.19
CA ILE A 31 3.39 0.87 2.00
C ILE A 31 2.24 1.27 1.07
N ALA A 32 1.02 1.46 1.60
CA ALA A 32 -0.14 1.90 0.82
C ALA A 32 0.09 3.26 0.14
N GLN A 33 0.75 4.23 0.81
CA GLN A 33 1.06 5.52 0.20
C GLN A 33 2.01 5.39 -0.99
N VAL A 34 3.04 4.56 -0.87
CA VAL A 34 3.97 4.29 -1.98
C VAL A 34 3.26 3.52 -3.09
N MET A 35 2.42 2.54 -2.77
CA MET A 35 1.60 1.85 -3.78
C MET A 35 0.66 2.81 -4.52
N ASN A 36 0.09 3.80 -3.83
CA ASN A 36 -0.87 4.72 -4.43
C ASN A 36 -0.22 5.86 -5.22
N ARG A 37 0.92 6.39 -4.75
CA ARG A 37 1.52 7.65 -5.23
C ARG A 37 2.99 7.52 -5.63
N GLY A 38 3.58 6.35 -5.43
CA GLY A 38 5.00 6.08 -5.65
C GLY A 38 5.43 6.28 -7.09
N THR A 39 6.68 6.70 -7.28
CA THR A 39 7.31 6.59 -8.60
C THR A 39 7.53 5.13 -8.97
N TYR A 40 7.76 4.84 -10.25
CA TYR A 40 8.08 3.47 -10.67
C TYR A 40 9.30 2.91 -9.94
N ALA A 41 10.35 3.72 -9.77
CA ALA A 41 11.56 3.32 -9.05
C ALA A 41 11.27 3.01 -7.57
N ASP A 42 10.46 3.84 -6.90
CA ASP A 42 10.07 3.60 -5.50
C ASP A 42 9.25 2.33 -5.35
N VAL A 43 8.33 2.08 -6.29
CA VAL A 43 7.51 0.87 -6.30
C VAL A 43 8.35 -0.38 -6.55
N CYS A 44 9.33 -0.34 -7.46
CA CYS A 44 10.26 -1.46 -7.67
C CYS A 44 11.07 -1.74 -6.40
N ARG A 45 11.66 -0.70 -5.79
CA ARG A 45 12.43 -0.84 -4.54
C ARG A 45 11.57 -1.38 -3.39
N LEU A 46 10.35 -0.86 -3.25
CA LEU A 46 9.40 -1.33 -2.26
C LEU A 46 9.08 -2.81 -2.47
N LEU A 47 8.79 -3.21 -3.72
CA LEU A 47 8.48 -4.59 -4.05
C LEU A 47 9.64 -5.54 -3.74
N GLU A 48 10.88 -5.14 -4.03
CA GLU A 48 12.07 -5.90 -3.66
C GLU A 48 12.22 -6.04 -2.13
N LEU A 49 11.90 -4.98 -1.38
CA LEU A 49 12.01 -4.96 0.08
C LEU A 49 10.93 -5.82 0.77
N VAL A 50 9.66 -5.65 0.40
CA VAL A 50 8.53 -6.25 1.14
C VAL A 50 7.92 -7.48 0.46
N GLY A 51 8.18 -7.68 -0.83
CA GLY A 51 7.62 -8.76 -1.64
C GLY A 51 6.14 -8.59 -1.97
N GLU A 52 5.68 -9.33 -2.99
CA GLU A 52 4.29 -9.25 -3.49
C GLU A 52 3.25 -9.62 -2.42
N GLY A 53 3.57 -10.60 -1.56
CA GLY A 53 2.66 -11.02 -0.48
C GLY A 53 2.31 -9.88 0.48
N THR A 54 3.27 -8.99 0.78
CA THR A 54 3.01 -7.84 1.67
C THR A 54 2.16 -6.81 0.96
N LEU A 55 2.44 -6.54 -0.32
CA LEU A 55 1.61 -5.62 -1.10
C LEU A 55 0.17 -6.14 -1.21
N LEU A 56 -0.02 -7.45 -1.39
CA LEU A 56 -1.34 -8.07 -1.41
C LEU A 56 -2.04 -7.95 -0.05
N HIS A 57 -1.32 -8.17 1.05
CA HIS A 57 -1.85 -7.97 2.41
C HIS A 57 -2.34 -6.54 2.63
N VAL A 58 -1.53 -5.55 2.26
CA VAL A 58 -1.87 -4.13 2.37
C VAL A 58 -3.04 -3.76 1.48
N LEU A 59 -3.11 -4.29 0.25
CA LEU A 59 -4.23 -4.08 -0.65
C LEU A 59 -5.54 -4.63 -0.07
N GLN A 60 -5.50 -5.84 0.51
CA GLN A 60 -6.70 -6.49 1.08
C GLN A 60 -7.20 -5.83 2.37
N ASN A 61 -6.30 -5.20 3.13
CA ASN A 61 -6.62 -4.53 4.39
C ASN A 61 -6.67 -3.01 4.28
N ALA A 62 -6.67 -2.46 3.06
CA ALA A 62 -6.65 -1.04 2.82
C ALA A 62 -7.87 -0.33 3.42
N GLU A 63 -7.61 0.80 4.08
CA GLU A 63 -8.67 1.67 4.60
C GLU A 63 -9.19 2.62 3.52
N ILE A 64 -10.39 3.16 3.75
CA ILE A 64 -10.97 4.20 2.89
C ILE A 64 -9.99 5.37 2.70
N GLY A 65 -9.81 5.78 1.44
CA GLY A 65 -8.95 6.91 1.07
C GLY A 65 -7.45 6.59 0.98
N GLN A 66 -6.99 5.37 1.29
CA GLN A 66 -5.59 5.01 1.11
C GLN A 66 -5.20 4.84 -0.38
N PHE A 67 -6.16 4.43 -1.21
CA PHE A 67 -5.98 4.26 -2.66
C PHE A 67 -6.92 5.15 -3.46
N THR A 68 -6.47 5.57 -4.64
CA THR A 68 -7.35 6.05 -5.71
C THR A 68 -7.95 4.87 -6.47
N GLU A 69 -9.07 5.08 -7.17
CA GLU A 69 -9.70 4.05 -8.02
C GLU A 69 -8.72 3.46 -9.05
N ARG A 70 -7.87 4.31 -9.63
CA ARG A 70 -6.84 3.90 -10.60
C ARG A 70 -5.83 2.95 -9.97
N SER A 71 -5.25 3.34 -8.83
CA SER A 71 -4.24 2.53 -8.16
C SER A 71 -4.85 1.23 -7.62
N TRP A 72 -6.07 1.27 -7.12
CA TRP A 72 -6.84 0.10 -6.70
C TRP A 72 -7.01 -0.92 -7.81
N ALA A 73 -7.53 -0.49 -8.97
CA ALA A 73 -7.71 -1.36 -10.13
C ALA A 73 -6.38 -1.94 -10.63
N TYR A 74 -5.33 -1.13 -10.70
CA TYR A 74 -4.00 -1.57 -11.11
C TYR A 74 -3.43 -2.65 -10.18
N TRP A 75 -3.46 -2.44 -8.87
CA TRP A 75 -2.88 -3.38 -7.91
C TRP A 75 -3.69 -4.68 -7.81
N HIS A 76 -5.01 -4.62 -7.92
CA HIS A 76 -5.82 -5.83 -8.05
C HIS A 76 -5.48 -6.59 -9.33
N TYR A 77 -5.38 -5.93 -10.48
CA TYR A 77 -4.97 -6.59 -11.71
C TYR A 77 -3.56 -7.21 -11.62
N ARG A 78 -2.62 -6.53 -10.94
CA ARG A 78 -1.22 -6.97 -10.83
C ARG A 78 -1.02 -8.11 -9.83
N LEU A 79 -1.66 -8.04 -8.67
CA LEU A 79 -1.39 -8.93 -7.52
C LEU A 79 -2.44 -10.02 -7.35
N THR A 80 -3.53 -9.98 -8.12
CA THR A 80 -4.59 -11.00 -8.05
C THR A 80 -4.90 -11.50 -9.46
N ASP A 81 -5.26 -12.79 -9.58
CA ASP A 81 -5.67 -13.41 -10.85
C ASP A 81 -7.12 -13.03 -11.23
N ILE A 82 -7.52 -11.79 -10.91
CA ILE A 82 -8.88 -11.29 -11.12
C ILE A 82 -8.99 -10.71 -12.53
N PRO A 83 -9.97 -11.17 -13.35
CA PRO A 83 -10.20 -10.60 -14.67
C PRO A 83 -10.55 -9.10 -14.62
N LEU A 84 -10.16 -8.37 -15.67
CA LEU A 84 -10.58 -6.98 -15.88
C LEU A 84 -12.12 -6.87 -15.79
N GLY A 85 -12.60 -5.97 -14.95
CA GLY A 85 -14.03 -5.79 -14.67
C GLY A 85 -14.57 -6.56 -13.45
N LYS A 86 -13.74 -7.36 -12.77
CA LYS A 86 -14.09 -8.02 -11.49
C LYS A 86 -13.30 -7.47 -10.29
N VAL A 87 -12.67 -6.30 -10.46
CA VAL A 87 -11.98 -5.60 -9.38
C VAL A 87 -12.97 -5.38 -8.23
N PRO A 88 -12.61 -5.72 -6.98
CA PRO A 88 -13.47 -5.46 -5.83
C PRO A 88 -13.88 -3.98 -5.73
N PRO A 89 -15.03 -3.65 -5.13
CA PRO A 89 -15.35 -2.26 -4.85
C PRO A 89 -14.30 -1.64 -3.92
N MET A 90 -14.14 -0.32 -3.99
CA MET A 90 -13.28 0.42 -3.08
C MET A 90 -13.68 0.17 -1.62
N PRO A 91 -12.74 0.20 -0.66
CA PRO A 91 -13.06 0.04 0.74
C PRO A 91 -14.00 1.17 1.20
N GLU A 92 -15.15 0.76 1.71
CA GLU A 92 -16.13 1.65 2.33
C GLU A 92 -15.89 1.74 3.84
N ARG A 93 -16.35 2.83 4.45
CA ARG A 93 -16.28 2.99 5.89
C ARG A 93 -17.17 1.94 6.56
N LYS A 94 -16.57 1.02 7.32
CA LYS A 94 -17.32 0.09 8.16
C LYS A 94 -17.89 0.84 9.37
N TYR A 95 -19.21 0.89 9.49
CA TYR A 95 -19.87 1.31 10.72
C TYR A 95 -19.96 0.09 11.63
N HIS A 96 -19.48 0.21 12.87
CA HIS A 96 -19.75 -0.75 13.93
C HIS A 96 -20.89 -0.19 14.77
N ASP A 97 -21.97 -0.96 14.92
CA ASP A 97 -23.06 -0.72 15.87
C ASP A 97 -22.63 -1.01 17.32
#